data_AF-A0A9P7JJF2-F1
#
_entry.id   AF-A0A9P7JJF2-F1
#
_cell.length_a   1.000
_cell.length_b   1.000
_cell.length_c   1.000
_cell.angle_alpha   90.00
_cell.angle_beta   90.00
_cell.angle_gamma   90.00
#
_symmetry.space_group_name_H-M   'P 1'
#
loop_
_entity.id
_entity.type
_entity.pdbx_description
1 polymer ?
#
loop_
_entity_poly.entity_id
_entity_poly.type
_entity_poly.pdbx_seq_one_letter_code
_entity_poly.pdbx_strand_id
1 'polypeptide(L)'
;MATVASQVILHPYVSQSLKFGSFNVGRDKLYRTVQYFSRFLAWFLLSRGNKVGAARWTALKTHLGIGRKLMRLGKPVEHLQAALRTASSAGEVSEQVTSIGRQLAYFGYLTYDAAVWANTAKFIALKPSTAEKVTKTSNRFWLAGILFSITHGLLKAGRLAHDAKKLRNSGTWGEKDLSDEAQEKPSNLRLKGTLRTDTRYQFIIDLFDIWIPASNLGLVNVNDGIVGFAGFISSIMGLRAQWLAINNGKKKLKFFVIKQYILLSILLLVFPASGPLRPNLCSIYGHATHSGVLWTEYNCG
;
A
#
# COMPACT_ATOMS: atom_id res chain seq x y z
N MET A 1 30.20 12.77 -21.47
CA MET A 1 28.88 13.05 -20.82
C MET A 1 27.82 11.97 -21.06
N ALA A 2 27.81 11.26 -22.20
CA ALA A 2 26.85 10.16 -22.46
C ALA A 2 26.93 8.97 -21.47
N THR A 3 28.09 8.74 -20.85
CA THR A 3 28.33 7.60 -19.95
C THR A 3 27.56 7.70 -18.63
N VAL A 4 27.54 8.86 -17.96
CA VAL A 4 26.80 9.05 -16.70
C VAL A 4 25.29 9.02 -16.94
N ALA A 5 24.82 9.67 -18.00
CA ALA A 5 23.40 9.63 -18.37
C ALA A 5 22.92 8.19 -18.64
N SER A 6 23.72 7.40 -19.38
CA SER A 6 23.41 5.99 -19.64
C SER A 6 23.37 5.14 -18.36
N GLN A 7 24.31 5.37 -17.43
CA GLN A 7 24.36 4.66 -16.15
C GLN A 7 23.15 4.97 -15.25
N VAL A 8 22.66 6.21 -15.27
CA VAL A 8 21.47 6.60 -14.49
C VAL A 8 20.20 6.07 -15.13
N ILE A 9 20.01 6.27 -16.45
CA ILE A 9 18.77 5.89 -17.15
C ILE A 9 18.60 4.38 -17.22
N LEU A 10 19.67 3.63 -17.48
CA LEU A 10 19.64 2.18 -17.60
C LEU A 10 19.94 1.46 -16.27
N HIS A 11 19.94 2.20 -15.15
CA HIS A 11 20.15 1.59 -13.85
C HIS A 11 19.05 0.54 -13.58
N PRO A 12 19.37 -0.68 -13.11
CA PRO A 12 18.38 -1.73 -12.89
C PRO A 12 17.19 -1.32 -12.03
N TYR A 13 17.41 -0.44 -11.05
CA TYR A 13 16.32 0.12 -10.22
C TYR A 13 15.37 1.05 -10.99
N VAL A 14 15.85 1.79 -11.98
CA VAL A 14 14.99 2.61 -12.85
C VAL A 14 14.12 1.66 -13.67
N SER A 15 14.69 0.63 -14.30
CA SER A 15 13.92 -0.38 -15.03
C SER A 15 12.90 -1.11 -14.15
N GLN A 16 13.27 -1.47 -12.91
CA GLN A 16 12.35 -2.06 -11.93
C GLN A 16 11.23 -1.10 -11.51
N SER A 17 11.53 0.19 -11.40
CA SER A 17 10.54 1.23 -11.05
C SER A 17 9.58 1.48 -12.21
N LEU A 18 10.08 1.52 -13.44
CA LEU A 18 9.28 1.59 -14.66
C LEU A 18 8.38 0.36 -14.80
N LYS A 19 8.93 -0.84 -14.56
CA LYS A 19 8.14 -2.08 -14.50
C LYS A 19 7.08 -2.01 -13.41
N PHE A 20 7.41 -1.59 -12.20
CA PHE A 20 6.42 -1.42 -11.13
C PHE A 20 5.30 -0.44 -11.53
N GLY A 21 5.70 0.68 -12.14
CA GLY A 21 4.82 1.72 -12.66
C GLY A 21 4.05 1.31 -13.92
N SER A 22 4.33 0.17 -14.56
CA SER A 22 3.53 -0.33 -15.68
C SER A 22 2.32 -1.15 -15.22
N PHE A 23 2.29 -1.60 -13.95
CA PHE A 23 1.14 -2.31 -13.38
C PHE A 23 0.15 -1.33 -12.72
N ASN A 24 -1.13 -1.47 -13.06
CA ASN A 24 -2.21 -0.70 -12.44
C ASN A 24 -2.21 -0.80 -10.91
N VAL A 25 -1.99 -2.00 -10.37
CA VAL A 25 -1.91 -2.21 -8.90
C VAL A 25 -0.69 -1.50 -8.30
N GLY A 26 0.43 -1.45 -9.00
CA GLY A 26 1.61 -0.72 -8.56
C GLY A 26 1.33 0.78 -8.44
N ARG A 27 0.73 1.38 -9.48
CA ARG A 27 0.29 2.79 -9.49
C ARG A 27 -0.72 3.09 -8.38
N ASP A 28 -1.75 2.25 -8.18
CA ASP A 28 -2.73 2.47 -7.11
C ASP A 28 -2.09 2.50 -5.72
N LYS A 29 -1.15 1.58 -5.41
CA LYS A 29 -0.44 1.58 -4.12
C LYS A 29 0.47 2.79 -3.96
N LEU A 30 1.15 3.22 -5.02
CA LEU A 30 1.97 4.42 -5.02
C LEU A 30 1.11 5.66 -4.75
N TYR A 31 0.03 5.85 -5.51
CA TYR A 31 -0.86 6.98 -5.35
C TYR A 31 -1.56 6.98 -3.99
N ARG A 32 -1.89 5.79 -3.45
CA ARG A 32 -2.42 5.67 -2.07
C ARG A 32 -1.42 6.24 -1.06
N THR A 33 -0.15 5.87 -1.20
CA THR A 33 0.93 6.32 -0.32
C THR A 33 1.06 7.84 -0.35
N VAL A 34 1.11 8.44 -1.55
CA VAL A 34 1.19 9.90 -1.69
C VAL A 34 -0.08 10.59 -1.20
N GLN A 35 -1.25 10.00 -1.44
CA GLN A 35 -2.54 10.56 -1.00
C GLN A 35 -2.62 10.67 0.53
N TYR A 36 -2.27 9.62 1.28
CA TYR A 36 -2.35 9.65 2.74
C TYR A 36 -1.25 10.50 3.37
N PHE A 37 -0.05 10.52 2.77
CA PHE A 37 0.98 11.48 3.13
C PHE A 37 0.49 12.93 2.94
N SER A 38 -0.18 13.20 1.81
CA SER A 38 -0.78 14.50 1.52
C SER A 38 -1.88 14.87 2.52
N ARG A 39 -2.68 13.89 2.99
CA ARG A 39 -3.67 14.09 4.06
C ARG A 39 -3.01 14.54 5.37
N PHE A 40 -1.94 13.86 5.77
CA PHE A 40 -1.17 14.22 6.95
C PHE A 40 -0.55 15.62 6.81
N LEU A 41 0.11 15.93 5.69
CA LEU A 41 0.74 17.23 5.47
C LEU A 41 -0.26 18.38 5.42
N ALA A 42 -1.42 18.17 4.78
CA ALA A 42 -2.48 19.17 4.74
C ALA A 42 -2.94 19.54 6.15
N TRP A 43 -3.15 18.54 7.02
CA TRP A 43 -3.48 18.75 8.42
C TRP A 43 -2.35 19.46 9.17
N PHE A 44 -1.11 18.97 9.05
CA PHE A 44 0.05 19.55 9.75
C PHE A 44 0.28 21.03 9.42
N LEU A 45 0.20 21.39 8.14
CA LEU A 45 0.38 22.77 7.68
C LEU A 45 -0.78 23.67 8.15
N LEU A 46 -2.01 23.16 8.12
CA LEU A 46 -3.17 23.90 8.60
C LEU A 46 -3.07 24.19 10.10
N SER A 47 -2.64 23.21 10.90
CA SER A 47 -2.40 23.36 12.34
C SER A 47 -1.29 24.38 12.68
N ARG A 48 -0.46 24.76 11.70
CA ARG A 48 0.59 25.79 11.83
C ARG A 48 0.19 27.12 11.16
N GLY A 49 -1.06 27.27 10.73
CA GLY A 49 -1.56 28.50 10.10
C GLY A 49 -1.22 28.64 8.60
N ASN A 50 -0.50 27.68 8.00
CA ASN A 50 -0.17 27.73 6.57
C ASN A 50 -1.34 27.21 5.70
N LYS A 51 -2.34 28.08 5.50
CA LYS A 51 -3.57 27.77 4.74
C LYS A 51 -3.30 27.46 3.26
N VAL A 52 -2.39 28.20 2.62
CA VAL A 52 -2.08 28.02 1.19
C VAL A 52 -1.40 26.67 0.94
N GLY A 53 -0.42 26.32 1.77
CA GLY A 53 0.23 25.01 1.71
C GLY A 53 -0.77 23.89 1.96
N ALA A 54 -1.60 24.01 3.01
CA ALA A 54 -2.65 23.03 3.31
C ALA A 54 -3.64 22.82 2.15
N ALA A 55 -4.04 23.89 1.47
CA ALA A 55 -4.92 23.82 0.30
C ALA A 55 -4.29 23.04 -0.86
N ARG A 56 -3.01 23.28 -1.17
CA ARG A 56 -2.27 22.55 -2.22
C ARG A 56 -2.22 21.04 -1.94
N TRP A 57 -1.86 20.65 -0.72
CA TRP A 57 -1.82 19.24 -0.31
C TRP A 57 -3.22 18.61 -0.25
N THR A 58 -4.24 19.38 0.11
CA THR A 58 -5.64 18.94 0.06
C THR A 58 -6.07 18.66 -1.38
N ALA A 59 -5.73 19.53 -2.33
CA ALA A 59 -6.01 19.31 -3.75
C ALA A 59 -5.33 18.03 -4.27
N LEU A 60 -4.04 17.84 -3.95
CA LEU A 60 -3.30 16.63 -4.33
C LEU A 60 -3.94 15.36 -3.75
N LYS A 61 -4.29 15.36 -2.45
CA LYS A 61 -5.02 14.26 -1.81
C LYS A 61 -6.31 13.94 -2.56
N THR A 62 -7.08 14.95 -2.92
CA THR A 62 -8.38 14.80 -3.60
C THR A 62 -8.22 14.20 -4.99
N HIS A 63 -7.33 14.76 -5.83
CA HIS A 63 -7.15 14.27 -7.20
C HIS A 63 -6.56 12.86 -7.26
N LEU A 64 -5.61 12.53 -6.39
CA LEU A 64 -5.12 11.16 -6.25
C LEU A 64 -6.23 10.20 -5.80
N GLY A 65 -7.09 10.64 -4.89
CA GLY A 65 -8.27 9.87 -4.46
C GLY A 65 -9.20 9.55 -5.62
N ILE A 66 -9.50 10.52 -6.48
CA ILE A 66 -10.33 10.35 -7.68
C ILE A 66 -9.67 9.39 -8.68
N GLY A 67 -8.40 9.61 -9.03
CA GLY A 67 -7.67 8.76 -9.97
C GLY A 67 -7.56 7.31 -9.51
N ARG A 68 -7.43 7.08 -8.20
CA ARG A 68 -7.42 5.73 -7.64
C ARG A 68 -8.78 5.03 -7.71
N LYS A 69 -9.90 5.74 -7.55
CA LYS A 69 -11.23 5.15 -7.75
C LYS A 69 -11.38 4.64 -9.18
N LEU A 70 -10.92 5.41 -10.17
CA LEU A 70 -10.89 5.00 -11.58
C LEU A 70 -10.07 3.70 -11.78
N MET A 71 -8.87 3.63 -11.22
CA MET A 71 -8.03 2.41 -11.33
C MET A 71 -8.60 1.18 -10.62
N ARG A 72 -9.63 1.35 -9.78
CA ARG A 72 -10.32 0.24 -9.09
C ARG A 72 -11.59 -0.21 -9.80
N LEU A 73 -12.00 0.42 -10.89
CA LEU A 73 -13.08 -0.10 -11.72
C LEU A 73 -12.73 -1.52 -12.21
N GLY A 74 -13.70 -2.42 -12.20
CA GLY A 74 -13.51 -3.84 -12.51
C GLY A 74 -13.10 -4.72 -11.31
N LYS A 75 -12.46 -4.17 -10.27
CA LYS A 75 -12.08 -4.94 -9.07
C LYS A 75 -13.23 -5.63 -8.31
N PRO A 76 -14.48 -5.12 -8.29
CA PRO A 76 -15.57 -5.86 -7.66
C PRO A 76 -15.68 -7.32 -8.16
N VAL A 77 -15.45 -7.56 -9.46
CA VAL A 77 -15.53 -8.91 -10.04
C VAL A 77 -14.41 -9.81 -9.53
N GLU A 78 -13.20 -9.29 -9.31
CA GLU A 78 -12.10 -10.03 -8.69
C GLU A 78 -12.46 -10.53 -7.29
N HIS A 79 -13.20 -9.72 -6.52
CA HIS A 79 -13.67 -10.09 -5.19
C HIS A 79 -14.75 -11.17 -5.24
N LEU A 80 -15.68 -11.12 -6.19
CA LEU A 80 -16.66 -12.19 -6.40
C LEU A 80 -15.99 -13.50 -6.78
N GLN A 81 -15.02 -13.46 -7.71
CA GLN A 81 -14.23 -14.65 -8.06
C GLN A 81 -13.48 -15.22 -6.86
N ALA A 82 -12.88 -14.35 -6.04
CA ALA A 82 -12.16 -14.79 -4.85
C ALA A 82 -13.10 -15.37 -3.77
N ALA A 83 -14.32 -14.84 -3.64
CA ALA A 83 -15.34 -15.40 -2.76
C ALA A 83 -15.74 -16.81 -3.21
N LEU A 84 -16.04 -16.98 -4.51
CA LEU A 84 -16.42 -18.27 -5.08
C LEU A 84 -15.30 -19.30 -4.96
N ARG A 85 -14.05 -18.93 -5.29
CA ARG A 85 -12.88 -19.81 -5.11
C ARG A 85 -12.70 -20.24 -3.66
N THR A 86 -12.95 -19.35 -2.70
CA THR A 86 -12.87 -19.68 -1.27
C THR A 86 -13.98 -20.66 -0.88
N ALA A 87 -15.21 -20.43 -1.35
CA ALA A 87 -16.34 -21.31 -1.09
C ALA A 87 -16.16 -22.72 -1.68
N SER A 88 -15.45 -22.84 -2.80
CA SER A 88 -15.13 -24.13 -3.44
C SER A 88 -13.85 -24.79 -2.92
N SER A 89 -13.10 -24.14 -2.02
CA SER A 89 -11.87 -24.69 -1.46
C SER A 89 -12.15 -25.53 -0.21
N ALA A 90 -11.29 -26.52 0.07
CA ALA A 90 -11.29 -27.19 1.37
C ALA A 90 -10.56 -26.34 2.42
N GLY A 91 -11.06 -26.31 3.66
CA GLY A 91 -10.43 -25.56 4.75
C GLY A 91 -11.33 -25.42 5.97
N GLU A 92 -10.81 -24.77 7.00
CA GLU A 92 -11.55 -24.49 8.23
C GLU A 92 -12.76 -23.59 7.95
N VAL A 93 -13.95 -24.02 8.34
CA VAL A 93 -15.22 -23.31 8.07
C VAL A 93 -15.19 -21.87 8.57
N SER A 94 -14.62 -21.62 9.75
CA SER A 94 -14.52 -20.27 10.33
C SER A 94 -13.59 -19.34 9.52
N GLU A 95 -12.47 -19.85 9.02
CA GLU A 95 -11.58 -19.11 8.11
C GLU A 95 -12.25 -18.85 6.76
N GLN A 96 -13.03 -19.80 6.25
CA GLN A 96 -13.76 -19.65 4.99
C GLN A 96 -14.85 -18.59 5.09
N VAL A 97 -15.72 -18.67 6.11
CA VAL A 97 -16.82 -17.70 6.31
C VAL A 97 -16.27 -16.29 6.45
N THR A 98 -15.22 -16.09 7.23
CA THR A 98 -14.59 -14.77 7.40
C THR A 98 -13.89 -14.29 6.12
N SER A 99 -13.24 -15.18 5.38
CA SER A 99 -12.66 -14.85 4.08
C SER A 99 -13.72 -14.46 3.04
N ILE A 100 -14.81 -15.23 2.92
CA ILE A 100 -15.94 -14.92 2.03
C ILE A 100 -16.59 -13.60 2.42
N GLY A 101 -16.89 -13.40 3.71
CA GLY A 101 -17.45 -12.15 4.24
C GLY A 101 -16.58 -10.95 3.90
N ARG A 102 -15.26 -11.07 4.04
CA ARG A 102 -14.29 -10.05 3.59
C ARG A 102 -14.45 -9.75 2.10
N GLN A 103 -14.46 -10.77 1.25
CA GLN A 103 -14.57 -10.57 -0.21
C GLN A 103 -15.89 -9.90 -0.61
N LEU A 104 -17.02 -10.34 -0.06
CA LEU A 104 -18.32 -9.73 -0.33
C LEU A 104 -18.40 -8.28 0.16
N ALA A 105 -17.79 -7.99 1.31
CA ALA A 105 -17.69 -6.63 1.81
C ALA A 105 -16.83 -5.74 0.89
N TYR A 106 -15.69 -6.23 0.38
CA TYR A 106 -14.89 -5.50 -0.60
C TYR A 106 -15.59 -5.33 -1.97
N PHE A 107 -16.39 -6.32 -2.40
CA PHE A 107 -17.27 -6.19 -3.55
C PHE A 107 -18.25 -5.03 -3.36
N GLY A 108 -18.96 -5.00 -2.24
CA GLY A 108 -19.88 -3.91 -1.89
C GLY A 108 -19.17 -2.56 -1.84
N TYR A 109 -18.05 -2.48 -1.11
CA TYR A 109 -17.24 -1.27 -1.00
C TYR A 109 -16.89 -0.69 -2.37
N LEU A 110 -16.29 -1.50 -3.25
CA LEU A 110 -15.78 -1.07 -4.54
C LEU A 110 -16.88 -0.80 -5.58
N THR A 111 -18.02 -1.47 -5.46
CA THR A 111 -19.21 -1.16 -6.29
C THR A 111 -19.76 0.22 -5.96
N TYR A 112 -19.93 0.53 -4.67
CA TYR A 112 -20.33 1.88 -4.25
C TYR A 112 -19.22 2.91 -4.54
N ASP A 113 -17.94 2.54 -4.43
CA ASP A 113 -16.80 3.40 -4.77
C ASP A 113 -16.81 3.81 -6.26
N ALA A 114 -17.19 2.88 -7.14
CA ALA A 114 -17.39 3.14 -8.56
C ALA A 114 -18.56 4.10 -8.82
N ALA A 115 -19.69 3.95 -8.11
CA ALA A 115 -20.80 4.90 -8.18
C ALA A 115 -20.39 6.30 -7.70
N VAL A 116 -19.61 6.41 -6.62
CA VAL A 116 -19.05 7.69 -6.15
C VAL A 116 -18.17 8.32 -7.23
N TRP A 117 -17.32 7.53 -7.89
CA TRP A 117 -16.49 8.02 -8.99
C TRP A 117 -17.33 8.48 -10.18
N ALA A 118 -18.31 7.70 -10.61
CA ALA A 118 -19.21 8.05 -11.71
C ALA A 118 -19.96 9.36 -11.45
N ASN A 119 -20.40 9.58 -10.20
CA ASN A 119 -21.03 10.85 -9.78
C ASN A 119 -20.04 12.03 -9.83
N THR A 120 -18.80 11.79 -9.40
CA THR A 120 -17.73 12.80 -9.45
C THR A 120 -17.39 13.17 -10.88
N ALA A 121 -17.34 12.19 -11.78
CA ALA A 121 -17.09 12.33 -13.21
C ALA A 121 -18.31 12.78 -14.03
N LYS A 122 -19.46 13.04 -13.38
CA LYS A 122 -20.71 13.53 -13.99
C LYS A 122 -21.39 12.57 -14.98
N PHE A 123 -21.05 11.28 -14.94
CA PHE A 123 -21.79 10.24 -15.66
C PHE A 123 -23.14 9.91 -14.99
N ILE A 124 -23.23 10.11 -13.68
CA ILE A 124 -24.49 10.09 -12.93
C ILE A 124 -24.61 11.40 -12.13
N ALA A 125 -25.84 11.87 -11.93
CA ALA A 125 -26.12 13.10 -11.18
C ALA A 125 -26.93 12.76 -9.92
N LEU A 126 -26.25 12.34 -8.85
CA LEU A 126 -26.89 12.07 -7.58
C LEU A 126 -27.17 13.39 -6.83
N LYS A 127 -28.35 13.49 -6.23
CA LYS A 127 -28.64 14.56 -5.25
C LYS A 127 -27.59 14.54 -4.13
N PRO A 128 -27.19 15.68 -3.54
CA PRO A 128 -26.15 15.73 -2.51
C PRO A 128 -26.38 14.76 -1.34
N SER A 129 -27.61 14.67 -0.85
CA SER A 129 -27.98 13.73 0.23
C SER A 129 -27.84 12.27 -0.17
N THR A 130 -28.14 11.92 -1.43
CA THR A 130 -27.94 10.57 -1.96
C THR A 130 -26.45 10.26 -2.16
N ALA A 131 -25.67 11.20 -2.69
CA ALA A 131 -24.22 11.05 -2.87
C ALA A 131 -23.50 10.80 -1.53
N GLU A 132 -23.92 11.51 -0.47
CA GLU A 132 -23.43 11.28 0.89
C GLU A 132 -23.79 9.89 1.40
N LYS A 133 -25.04 9.45 1.24
CA LYS A 133 -25.49 8.09 1.61
C LYS A 133 -24.69 7.00 0.89
N VAL A 134 -24.49 7.13 -0.42
CA VAL A 134 -23.68 6.20 -1.23
C VAL A 134 -22.24 6.14 -0.70
N THR A 135 -21.65 7.30 -0.39
CA THR A 135 -20.30 7.38 0.19
C THR A 135 -20.24 6.72 1.58
N LYS A 136 -21.23 6.97 2.45
CA LYS A 136 -21.32 6.32 3.77
C LYS A 136 -21.48 4.81 3.64
N THR A 137 -22.35 4.33 2.74
CA THR A 137 -22.53 2.89 2.49
C THR A 137 -21.26 2.24 1.98
N SER A 138 -20.52 2.88 1.06
CA SER A 138 -19.18 2.44 0.63
C SER A 138 -18.24 2.25 1.84
N ASN A 139 -18.18 3.23 2.74
CA ASN A 139 -17.34 3.14 3.94
C ASN A 139 -17.82 2.08 4.95
N ARG A 140 -19.12 1.81 5.07
CA ARG A 140 -19.66 0.71 5.91
C ARG A 140 -19.18 -0.64 5.42
N PHE A 141 -19.27 -0.87 4.12
CA PHE A 141 -18.74 -2.10 3.50
C PHE A 141 -17.22 -2.20 3.65
N TRP A 142 -16.49 -1.09 3.51
CA TRP A 142 -15.06 -1.10 3.74
C TRP A 142 -14.70 -1.48 5.18
N LEU A 143 -15.38 -0.86 6.17
CA LEU A 143 -15.20 -1.19 7.58
C LEU A 143 -15.52 -2.67 7.85
N ALA A 144 -16.65 -3.17 7.35
CA ALA A 144 -17.01 -4.58 7.48
C ALA A 144 -15.93 -5.52 6.89
N GLY A 145 -15.37 -5.17 5.73
CA GLY A 145 -14.28 -5.92 5.10
C GLY A 145 -13.03 -5.96 5.96
N ILE A 146 -12.65 -4.83 6.59
CA ILE A 146 -11.52 -4.79 7.54
C ILE A 146 -11.81 -5.67 8.75
N LEU A 147 -13.00 -5.58 9.34
CA LEU A 147 -13.37 -6.40 10.51
C LEU A 147 -13.33 -7.90 10.20
N PHE A 148 -13.87 -8.33 9.06
CA PHE A 148 -13.74 -9.72 8.62
C PHE A 148 -12.28 -10.13 8.39
N SER A 149 -11.45 -9.23 7.85
CA SER A 149 -10.02 -9.48 7.62
C SER A 149 -9.24 -9.66 8.95
N ILE A 150 -9.54 -8.84 9.95
CA ILE A 150 -8.97 -8.95 11.30
C ILE A 150 -9.37 -10.28 11.93
N THR A 151 -10.67 -10.62 11.92
CA THR A 151 -11.18 -11.89 12.47
C THR A 151 -10.55 -13.09 11.76
N HIS A 152 -10.48 -13.07 10.43
CA HIS A 152 -9.80 -14.10 9.65
C HIS A 152 -8.32 -14.24 10.07
N GLY A 153 -7.62 -13.12 10.23
CA GLY A 153 -6.22 -13.09 10.67
C GLY A 153 -6.02 -13.72 12.05
N LEU A 154 -6.93 -13.46 13.00
CA LEU A 154 -6.89 -14.03 14.35
C LEU A 154 -7.14 -15.54 14.34
N LEU A 155 -8.17 -16.00 13.63
CA LEU A 155 -8.49 -17.42 13.48
C LEU A 155 -7.32 -18.19 12.86
N LYS A 156 -6.80 -17.67 11.74
CA LYS A 156 -5.67 -18.26 11.01
C LYS A 156 -4.40 -18.26 11.84
N ALA A 157 -4.12 -17.17 12.57
CA ALA A 157 -2.96 -17.12 13.47
C ALA A 157 -3.06 -18.16 14.60
N GLY A 158 -4.26 -18.34 15.18
CA GLY A 158 -4.55 -19.35 16.19
C GLY A 158 -4.30 -20.77 15.69
N ARG A 159 -4.86 -21.13 14.51
CA ARG A 159 -4.60 -22.43 13.89
C ARG A 159 -3.12 -22.64 13.58
N LEU A 160 -2.46 -21.65 12.95
CA LEU A 160 -1.04 -21.76 12.63
C LEU A 160 -0.17 -21.92 13.90
N ALA A 161 -0.57 -21.34 15.03
CA ALA A 161 0.10 -21.53 16.31
C ALA A 161 -0.11 -22.96 16.85
N HIS A 162 -1.33 -23.48 16.78
CA HIS A 162 -1.67 -24.84 17.17
C HIS A 162 -0.94 -25.89 16.32
N ASP A 163 -0.91 -25.71 15.00
CA ASP A 163 -0.20 -26.60 14.06
C ASP A 163 1.29 -26.68 14.34
N ALA A 164 1.93 -25.57 14.74
CA ALA A 164 3.34 -25.59 15.10
C ALA A 164 3.60 -26.24 16.46
N LYS A 165 2.67 -26.13 17.42
CA LYS A 165 2.77 -26.86 18.69
C LYS A 165 2.70 -28.37 18.45
N LYS A 166 1.76 -28.81 17.60
CA LYS A 166 1.64 -30.23 17.19
C LYS A 166 2.92 -30.75 16.55
N LEU A 167 3.46 -30.02 15.56
CA LEU A 167 4.72 -30.39 14.89
C LEU A 167 5.92 -30.45 15.85
N ARG A 168 5.97 -29.56 16.85
CA ARG A 168 7.04 -29.57 17.85
C ARG A 168 6.93 -30.80 18.77
N ASN A 169 5.71 -31.16 19.16
CA ASN A 169 5.47 -32.28 20.07
C ASN A 169 5.60 -33.65 19.37
N SER A 170 5.28 -33.73 18.06
CA SER A 170 5.49 -34.94 17.25
C SER A 170 6.98 -35.20 16.96
N GLY A 171 7.84 -34.18 17.02
CA GLY A 171 9.29 -34.35 16.90
C GLY A 171 9.97 -34.96 18.12
N THR A 172 9.25 -35.10 19.25
CA THR A 172 9.77 -35.69 20.49
C THR A 172 9.41 -37.17 20.66
N TRP A 173 8.50 -37.70 19.83
CA TRP A 173 8.04 -39.10 19.88
C TRP A 173 7.96 -39.68 18.45
N GLY A 174 9.01 -40.40 18.02
CA GLY A 174 8.93 -41.32 16.88
C GLY A 174 10.02 -41.16 15.82
N GLU A 175 11.19 -41.74 16.07
CA GLU A 175 11.94 -42.41 15.01
C GLU A 175 11.09 -43.60 14.52
N LYS A 176 10.36 -43.47 13.41
CA LYS A 176 10.07 -44.66 12.59
C LYS A 176 9.73 -44.46 11.11
N ASP A 177 9.37 -43.26 10.64
CA ASP A 177 9.07 -43.06 9.20
C ASP A 177 9.92 -41.92 8.61
N LEU A 178 11.17 -42.24 8.22
CA LEU A 178 12.18 -41.23 7.86
C LEU A 178 12.54 -41.13 6.38
N SER A 179 11.91 -41.87 5.46
CA SER A 179 12.27 -41.77 4.04
C SER A 179 11.52 -40.67 3.27
N ASP A 180 10.23 -40.46 3.51
CA ASP A 180 9.42 -39.51 2.71
C ASP A 180 9.14 -38.17 3.43
N GLU A 181 9.04 -38.17 4.76
CA GLU A 181 8.71 -36.96 5.53
C GLU A 181 9.90 -35.99 5.72
N ALA A 182 11.14 -36.47 5.64
CA ALA A 182 12.34 -35.67 5.89
C ALA A 182 12.57 -34.60 4.81
N GLN A 183 12.13 -34.84 3.58
CA GLN A 183 12.17 -33.88 2.46
C GLN A 183 10.94 -32.95 2.42
N GLU A 184 9.77 -33.38 2.89
CA GLU A 184 8.56 -32.56 3.00
C GLU A 184 8.56 -31.59 4.20
N LYS A 185 9.25 -31.94 5.31
CA LYS A 185 9.34 -31.09 6.50
C LYS A 185 9.88 -29.68 6.21
N PRO A 186 11.02 -29.46 5.51
CA PRO A 186 11.55 -28.11 5.29
C PRO A 186 10.69 -27.24 4.37
N SER A 187 10.01 -27.81 3.36
CA SER A 187 9.13 -27.07 2.46
C SER A 187 7.84 -26.65 3.18
N ASN A 188 7.25 -27.54 3.98
CA ASN A 188 6.06 -27.25 4.80
C ASN A 188 6.35 -26.24 5.92
N LEU A 189 7.52 -26.30 6.57
CA LEU A 189 7.93 -25.30 7.56
C LEU A 189 8.15 -23.92 6.95
N ARG A 190 8.81 -23.85 5.78
CA ARG A 190 8.99 -22.58 5.04
C ARG A 190 7.65 -22.00 4.61
N LEU A 191 6.75 -22.82 4.07
CA LEU A 191 5.40 -22.41 3.68
C LEU A 191 4.62 -21.87 4.89
N LYS A 192 4.60 -22.59 6.01
CA LYS A 192 3.96 -22.14 7.26
C LYS A 192 4.57 -20.83 7.80
N GLY A 193 5.89 -20.66 7.67
CA GLY A 193 6.59 -19.43 8.01
C GLY A 193 6.15 -18.23 7.15
N THR A 194 6.03 -18.43 5.85
CA THR A 194 5.50 -17.41 4.91
C THR A 194 4.05 -17.07 5.23
N LEU A 195 3.19 -18.08 5.41
CA LEU A 195 1.77 -17.87 5.74
C LEU A 195 1.58 -17.07 7.04
N ARG A 196 2.41 -17.32 8.06
CA ARG A 196 2.41 -16.53 9.31
C ARG A 196 2.82 -15.09 9.07
N THR A 197 3.85 -14.88 8.25
CA THR A 197 4.35 -13.54 7.93
C THR A 197 3.30 -12.74 7.17
N ASP A 198 2.67 -13.34 6.17
CA ASP A 198 1.61 -12.70 5.37
C ASP A 198 0.39 -12.37 6.23
N THR A 199 -0.03 -13.30 7.10
CA THR A 199 -1.16 -13.11 8.01
C THR A 199 -0.90 -11.95 8.97
N ARG A 200 0.29 -11.89 9.58
CA ARG A 200 0.69 -10.78 10.46
C ARG A 200 0.76 -9.45 9.71
N TYR A 201 1.30 -9.46 8.49
CA TYR A 201 1.44 -8.26 7.69
C TYR A 201 0.09 -7.66 7.33
N GLN A 202 -0.85 -8.49 6.89
CA GLN A 202 -2.22 -8.06 6.60
C GLN A 202 -2.95 -7.57 7.86
N PHE A 203 -2.80 -8.28 8.98
CA PHE A 203 -3.38 -7.86 10.26
C PHE A 203 -2.91 -6.46 10.68
N ILE A 204 -1.61 -6.19 10.61
CA ILE A 204 -1.06 -4.86 10.92
C ILE A 204 -1.61 -3.80 9.97
N ILE A 205 -1.68 -4.08 8.67
CA ILE A 205 -2.28 -3.17 7.68
C ILE A 205 -3.72 -2.84 8.07
N ASP A 206 -4.51 -3.84 8.45
CA ASP A 206 -5.93 -3.68 8.81
C ASP A 206 -6.11 -2.86 10.09
N LEU A 207 -5.22 -3.01 11.08
CA LEU A 207 -5.23 -2.16 12.29
C LEU A 207 -4.95 -0.68 12.00
N PHE A 208 -4.16 -0.38 10.97
CA PHE A 208 -3.92 1.00 10.54
C PHE A 208 -5.04 1.50 9.61
N ASP A 209 -5.58 0.64 8.75
CA ASP A 209 -6.61 1.03 7.79
C ASP A 209 -7.99 1.23 8.43
N ILE A 210 -8.29 0.59 9.58
CA ILE A 210 -9.60 0.66 10.25
C ILE A 210 -10.03 2.09 10.59
N TRP A 211 -9.06 2.96 10.94
CA TRP A 211 -9.30 4.35 11.30
C TRP A 211 -9.89 5.16 10.16
N ILE A 212 -9.64 4.76 8.91
CA ILE A 212 -10.07 5.51 7.74
C ILE A 212 -11.59 5.44 7.53
N PRO A 213 -12.21 4.26 7.32
CA PRO A 213 -13.66 4.19 7.21
C PRO A 213 -14.36 4.53 8.54
N ALA A 214 -13.76 4.21 9.70
CA ALA A 214 -14.36 4.58 10.99
C ALA A 214 -14.49 6.10 11.16
N SER A 215 -13.44 6.86 10.81
CA SER A 215 -13.47 8.33 10.81
C SER A 215 -14.44 8.88 9.75
N ASN A 216 -14.43 8.34 8.52
CA ASN A 216 -15.35 8.77 7.46
C ASN A 216 -16.85 8.51 7.80
N LEU A 217 -17.13 7.54 8.66
CA LEU A 217 -18.48 7.25 9.15
C LEU A 217 -18.88 8.08 10.37
N GLY A 218 -17.95 8.82 10.98
CA GLY A 218 -18.18 9.56 12.22
C GLY A 218 -18.28 8.67 13.46
N LEU A 219 -17.76 7.44 13.40
CA LEU A 219 -17.77 6.51 14.54
C LEU A 219 -16.69 6.82 15.58
N VAL A 220 -15.66 7.57 15.18
CA VAL A 220 -14.53 7.96 16.02
C VAL A 220 -14.17 9.42 15.75
N ASN A 221 -13.76 10.14 16.80
CA ASN A 221 -13.32 11.52 16.71
C ASN A 221 -11.78 11.59 16.64
N VAL A 222 -11.21 11.12 15.53
CA VAL A 222 -9.76 11.22 15.26
C VAL A 222 -9.50 12.29 14.20
N ASN A 223 -8.45 13.09 14.42
CA ASN A 223 -8.08 14.15 13.50
C ASN A 223 -7.48 13.60 12.18
N ASP A 224 -7.52 14.44 11.14
CA ASP A 224 -7.02 14.10 9.80
C ASP A 224 -5.52 13.75 9.77
N GLY A 225 -4.73 14.24 10.72
CA GLY A 225 -3.32 13.92 10.89
C GLY A 225 -3.11 12.44 11.25
N ILE A 226 -3.82 11.94 12.25
CA ILE A 226 -3.74 10.53 12.68
C ILE A 226 -4.21 9.61 11.55
N VAL A 227 -5.35 9.92 10.93
CA VAL A 227 -5.89 9.12 9.81
C VAL A 227 -4.93 9.14 8.60
N GLY A 228 -4.36 10.30 8.29
CA GLY A 228 -3.35 10.47 7.25
C GLY A 228 -2.10 9.64 7.52
N PHE A 229 -1.58 9.70 8.74
CA PHE A 229 -0.36 8.97 9.12
C PHE A 229 -0.58 7.45 9.16
N ALA A 230 -1.67 6.98 9.79
CA ALA A 230 -2.03 5.56 9.80
C ALA A 230 -2.17 5.01 8.37
N GLY A 231 -2.93 5.71 7.52
CA GLY A 231 -3.08 5.34 6.11
C GLY A 231 -1.77 5.40 5.32
N PHE A 232 -0.82 6.27 5.69
CA PHE A 232 0.50 6.32 5.06
C PHE A 232 1.35 5.09 5.40
N ILE A 233 1.38 4.69 6.67
CA ILE A 233 2.11 3.50 7.12
C ILE A 233 1.57 2.23 6.47
N SER A 234 0.24 2.02 6.51
CA SER A 234 -0.39 0.87 5.86
C SER A 234 -0.13 0.85 4.35
N SER A 235 -0.06 2.03 3.71
CA SER A 235 0.23 2.16 2.28
C SER A 235 1.68 1.84 1.92
N ILE A 236 2.66 2.28 2.71
CA ILE A 236 4.07 1.88 2.53
C ILE A 236 4.19 0.36 2.63
N MET A 237 3.51 -0.23 3.62
CA MET A 237 3.50 -1.67 3.78
C MET A 237 2.93 -2.36 2.53
N GLY A 238 1.76 -1.93 2.06
CA GLY A 238 1.15 -2.47 0.83
C GLY A 238 2.01 -2.24 -0.42
N LEU A 239 2.68 -1.09 -0.52
CA LEU A 239 3.58 -0.75 -1.63
C LEU A 239 4.78 -1.70 -1.67
N ARG A 240 5.41 -1.95 -0.51
CA ARG A 240 6.54 -2.88 -0.38
C ARG A 240 6.15 -4.30 -0.77
N ALA A 241 4.99 -4.78 -0.30
CA ALA A 241 4.51 -6.12 -0.66
C ALA A 241 4.31 -6.24 -2.17
N GLN A 242 3.67 -5.24 -2.80
CA GLN A 242 3.46 -5.23 -4.24
C GLN A 242 4.77 -5.13 -5.03
N TRP A 243 5.75 -4.37 -4.53
CA TRP A 243 7.07 -4.27 -5.16
C TRP A 243 7.76 -5.62 -5.23
N LEU A 244 7.76 -6.37 -4.11
CA LEU A 244 8.36 -7.69 -4.03
C LEU A 244 7.67 -8.68 -4.97
N ALA A 245 6.33 -8.62 -5.07
CA ALA A 245 5.55 -9.46 -5.97
C ALA A 245 5.89 -9.21 -7.45
N ILE A 246 6.03 -7.95 -7.88
CA ILE A 246 6.32 -7.60 -9.29
C ILE A 246 7.78 -7.89 -9.68
N ASN A 247 8.71 -7.69 -8.74
CA ASN A 247 10.16 -7.81 -8.99
C ASN A 247 10.75 -9.15 -8.52
N ASN A 248 9.91 -10.18 -8.34
CA ASN A 248 10.30 -11.56 -8.04
C ASN A 248 11.22 -11.72 -6.82
N GLY A 249 11.04 -10.89 -5.78
CA GLY A 249 11.84 -10.95 -4.54
C GLY A 249 13.34 -10.71 -4.70
N LYS A 250 13.84 -10.45 -5.92
CA LYS A 250 15.26 -10.25 -6.18
C LYS A 250 15.66 -8.84 -5.78
N LYS A 251 16.30 -8.78 -4.61
CA LYS A 251 17.00 -7.65 -3.96
C LYS A 251 16.12 -6.84 -2.99
N LYS A 252 16.64 -6.72 -1.76
CA LYS A 252 16.11 -5.87 -0.69
C LYS A 252 15.86 -4.47 -1.25
N LEU A 253 14.61 -4.03 -1.16
CA LEU A 253 14.20 -2.66 -1.38
C LEU A 253 15.00 -1.75 -0.43
N LYS A 254 16.05 -1.11 -0.93
CA LYS A 254 16.72 -0.05 -0.15
C LYS A 254 15.74 1.12 -0.09
N PHE A 255 15.30 1.47 1.12
CA PHE A 255 14.38 2.59 1.41
C PHE A 255 14.77 3.88 0.68
N PHE A 256 16.07 4.06 0.40
CA PHE A 256 16.65 5.17 -0.33
C PHE A 256 16.08 5.39 -1.74
N VAL A 257 15.70 4.35 -2.50
CA VAL A 257 15.26 4.51 -3.91
C VAL A 257 13.75 4.70 -4.04
N ILE A 258 12.95 4.06 -3.18
CA ILE A 258 11.53 4.46 -3.02
C ILE A 258 11.46 5.89 -2.55
N LYS A 259 12.32 6.27 -1.59
CA LYS A 259 12.48 7.66 -1.18
C LYS A 259 12.83 8.51 -2.39
N GLN A 260 13.79 8.13 -3.24
CA GLN A 260 14.17 8.91 -4.42
C GLN A 260 13.05 9.02 -5.47
N TYR A 261 12.31 7.96 -5.81
CA TYR A 261 11.28 8.01 -6.86
C TYR A 261 9.97 8.63 -6.36
N ILE A 262 9.59 8.37 -5.10
CA ILE A 262 8.49 9.07 -4.42
C ILE A 262 8.89 10.53 -4.23
N LEU A 263 10.11 10.85 -3.77
CA LEU A 263 10.59 12.24 -3.72
C LEU A 263 10.62 12.84 -5.11
N LEU A 264 11.10 12.17 -6.16
CA LEU A 264 11.21 12.74 -7.50
C LEU A 264 9.83 12.97 -8.11
N SER A 265 8.90 12.01 -7.94
CA SER A 265 7.50 12.17 -8.38
C SER A 265 6.78 13.25 -7.58
N ILE A 266 7.01 13.33 -6.26
CA ILE A 266 6.47 14.39 -5.41
C ILE A 266 7.15 15.73 -5.70
N LEU A 267 8.46 15.80 -5.91
CA LEU A 267 9.24 17.00 -6.22
C LEU A 267 8.81 17.56 -7.58
N LEU A 268 8.66 16.70 -8.60
CA LEU A 268 8.17 17.08 -9.92
C LEU A 268 6.70 17.52 -9.91
N LEU A 269 5.89 17.06 -8.95
CA LEU A 269 4.47 17.44 -8.81
C LEU A 269 4.22 18.60 -7.82
N VAL A 270 5.12 18.84 -6.87
CA VAL A 270 4.92 19.78 -5.74
C VAL A 270 5.79 21.04 -5.84
N PHE A 271 6.89 21.01 -6.59
CA PHE A 271 7.65 22.21 -6.93
C PHE A 271 7.29 22.67 -8.35
N PRO A 272 6.36 23.62 -8.53
CA PRO A 272 6.30 24.38 -9.77
C PRO A 272 7.60 25.18 -9.90
N ALA A 273 8.10 25.31 -11.12
CA ALA A 273 9.28 26.08 -11.50
C ALA A 273 9.13 27.61 -11.33
N SER A 274 8.48 28.08 -10.26
CA SER A 274 8.20 29.49 -10.04
C SER A 274 8.37 29.88 -8.56
N GLY A 275 9.55 30.43 -8.25
CA GLY A 275 9.88 31.09 -6.98
C GLY A 275 11.39 31.21 -6.75
N PRO A 276 11.93 32.36 -6.28
CA PRO A 276 13.35 32.67 -6.29
C PRO A 276 14.06 32.05 -5.10
N LEU A 277 14.07 30.72 -5.01
CA LEU A 277 14.94 30.00 -4.10
C LEU A 277 15.51 28.84 -4.89
N ARG A 278 16.62 29.10 -5.58
CA ARG A 278 17.50 28.03 -6.07
C ARG A 278 18.15 27.41 -4.84
N PRO A 279 17.86 26.15 -4.44
CA PRO A 279 18.90 25.37 -3.83
C PRO A 279 19.91 25.08 -4.94
N ASN A 280 21.16 25.50 -4.75
CA ASN A 280 22.26 25.12 -5.63
C ASN A 280 22.27 23.59 -5.75
N LEU A 281 21.81 23.07 -6.89
CA LEU A 281 21.83 21.64 -7.24
C LEU A 281 23.26 21.07 -7.26
N CYS A 282 24.29 21.92 -7.24
CA CYS A 282 25.69 21.54 -7.00
C CYS A 282 26.00 21.12 -5.55
N SER A 283 25.24 21.56 -4.54
CA SER A 283 25.59 21.30 -3.13
C SER A 283 25.21 19.89 -2.65
N ILE A 284 24.38 19.15 -3.38
CA ILE A 284 23.97 17.79 -2.99
C ILE A 284 25.00 16.74 -3.47
N TYR A 285 25.91 17.10 -4.38
CA TYR A 285 26.93 16.19 -4.92
C TYR A 285 28.32 16.33 -4.28
N GLY A 286 28.48 17.19 -3.26
CA GLY A 286 29.79 17.55 -2.68
C GLY A 286 30.33 16.68 -1.53
N HIS A 287 29.65 15.61 -1.10
CA HIS A 287 30.13 14.77 0.01
C HIS A 287 30.20 13.28 -0.38
N ALA A 288 31.02 12.95 -1.37
CA ALA A 288 31.47 11.57 -1.58
C ALA A 288 32.70 11.47 -2.50
N THR A 289 33.81 12.15 -2.20
CA THR A 289 35.11 11.83 -2.83
C THR A 289 36.27 12.24 -1.92
N HIS A 290 36.68 11.34 -1.03
CA HIS A 290 38.03 11.33 -0.46
C HIS A 290 38.88 10.35 -1.25
N SER A 291 39.54 10.84 -2.30
CA SER A 291 40.75 10.29 -2.91
C SER A 291 41.11 11.23 -4.05
N GLY A 292 42.21 11.98 -3.88
CA GLY A 292 42.56 13.12 -4.72
C GLY A 292 42.75 12.79 -6.20
N VAL A 293 42.65 13.84 -7.01
CA VAL A 293 43.57 14.23 -8.10
C VAL A 293 42.93 15.39 -8.88
N LEU A 294 43.67 16.49 -8.94
CA LEU A 294 43.68 17.63 -9.88
C LEU A 294 42.41 18.47 -10.14
N TRP A 295 42.58 19.76 -9.82
CA TRP A 295 41.74 20.89 -10.16
C TRP A 295 41.74 21.18 -11.67
N THR A 296 40.56 21.40 -12.24
CA THR A 296 40.38 22.33 -13.37
C THR A 296 39.12 23.14 -13.12
N GLU A 297 39.30 24.42 -12.87
CA GLU A 297 38.25 25.42 -12.75
C GLU A 297 37.44 25.49 -14.05
N TYR A 298 36.12 25.35 -13.95
CA TYR A 298 35.21 25.80 -15.00
C TYR A 298 34.54 27.07 -14.54
N ASN A 299 34.91 28.19 -15.17
CA ASN A 299 34.22 29.48 -15.07
C ASN A 299 32.76 29.33 -15.53
N CYS A 300 31.83 29.70 -14.66
CA CYS A 300 30.41 29.88 -15.01
C CYS A 300 30.17 31.32 -15.47
N GLY A 301 29.65 31.46 -16.69
CA GLY A 301 28.79 32.59 -17.08
C GLY A 301 27.32 32.26 -16.83
#